data_AF-A0A9C8W0Y8-F1
#
_entry.id   AF-A0A9C8W0Y8-F1
#
_cell.length_a   1.000
_cell.length_b   1.000
_cell.length_c   1.000
_cell.angle_alpha   90.00
_cell.angle_beta   90.00
_cell.angle_gamma   90.00
#
_symmetry.space_group_name_H-M   'P 1'
#
loop_
_entity.id
_entity.type
_entity.pdbx_description
1 polymer ?
#
loop_
_entity_poly.entity_id
_entity_poly.type
_entity_poly.pdbx_seq_one_letter_code
_entity_poly.pdbx_strand_id
1 'polypeptide(L)'
;VATALIMLIPLGLIPAWLALLILCRELMVTGLRGVASAAGIVVAASGLGKIKSIVQYIALGTLIFPARLVPFIPHLHTIGLAFLYLALVLTIWSGLDYFYKLRRVFLDADAD
;
A
#
# COMPACT_ATOMS: atom_id res chain seq x y z
N VAL A 1 2.95 -8.81 -1.98
CA VAL A 1 3.12 -7.69 -1.02
C VAL A 1 2.77 -8.10 0.39
N ALA A 2 1.50 -8.45 0.66
CA ALA A 2 1.02 -8.91 1.96
C ALA A 2 1.93 -9.94 2.64
N THR A 3 2.24 -11.06 1.97
CA THR A 3 3.13 -12.11 2.50
C THR A 3 4.52 -11.59 2.86
N ALA A 4 5.11 -10.76 2.01
CA ALA A 4 6.44 -10.19 2.24
C ALA A 4 6.44 -9.25 3.45
N LEU A 5 5.45 -8.36 3.58
CA LEU A 5 5.29 -7.50 4.75
C LEU A 5 5.17 -8.32 6.04
N ILE A 6 4.31 -9.34 6.04
CA ILE A 6 4.09 -10.19 7.22
C ILE A 6 5.38 -10.91 7.62
N MET A 7 6.12 -11.46 6.66
CA MET A 7 7.35 -12.20 6.93
C MET A 7 8.52 -11.33 7.38
N LEU A 8 8.50 -10.02 7.11
CA LEU A 8 9.52 -9.08 7.59
C LEU A 8 9.35 -8.70 9.07
N ILE A 9 8.17 -8.93 9.67
CA ILE A 9 7.88 -8.64 11.08
C ILE A 9 8.72 -9.53 12.03
N PRO A 10 8.68 -10.88 11.95
CA PRO A 10 9.45 -11.73 12.86
C PRO A 10 10.97 -11.59 12.68
N LEU A 11 11.41 -11.06 11.54
CA LEU A 11 12.82 -10.74 11.27
C LEU A 11 13.27 -9.42 11.93
N GLY A 12 12.36 -8.68 12.56
CA GLY A 12 12.64 -7.37 13.16
C GLY A 12 12.96 -6.28 12.14
N LEU A 13 12.69 -6.52 10.85
CA LEU A 13 13.06 -5.61 9.78
C LEU A 13 12.06 -4.48 9.60
N ILE A 14 10.79 -4.72 9.94
CA ILE A 14 9.74 -3.70 9.92
C ILE A 14 8.87 -3.80 11.19
N PRO A 15 8.32 -2.68 11.68
CA PRO A 15 7.38 -2.71 12.79
C PRO A 15 6.01 -3.23 12.34
N ALA A 16 5.38 -4.06 13.17
CA ALA A 16 4.11 -4.72 12.86
C ALA A 16 2.97 -3.74 12.53
N TRP A 17 2.92 -2.59 13.20
CA TRP A 17 1.88 -1.58 12.97
C TRP A 17 1.94 -0.98 11.56
N LEU A 18 3.14 -0.86 10.99
CA LEU A 18 3.34 -0.32 9.64
C LEU A 18 2.83 -1.32 8.60
N ALA A 19 3.16 -2.59 8.78
CA ALA A 19 2.65 -3.68 7.95
C ALA A 19 1.11 -3.74 8.01
N LEU A 20 0.53 -3.65 9.20
CA LEU A 20 -0.91 -3.68 9.43
C LEU A 20 -1.63 -2.56 8.66
N LEU A 21 -1.20 -1.30 8.80
CA LEU A 21 -1.84 -0.17 8.11
C LEU A 21 -1.84 -0.32 6.59
N ILE A 22 -0.71 -0.77 6.04
CA ILE A 22 -0.57 -0.97 4.60
C ILE A 22 -1.49 -2.10 4.12
N LEU A 23 -1.52 -3.23 4.84
CA LEU A 23 -2.38 -4.38 4.55
C LEU A 23 -3.86 -4.05 4.64
N CYS A 24 -4.31 -3.42 5.73
CA CYS A 24 -5.70 -3.01 5.91
C CYS A 24 -6.18 -2.14 4.76
N ARG A 25 -5.36 -1.18 4.33
CA ARG A 25 -5.72 -0.32 3.18
C ARG A 25 -5.74 -1.12 1.88
N GLU A 26 -4.80 -2.02 1.62
CA GLU A 26 -4.80 -2.86 0.41
C GLU A 26 -6.06 -3.71 0.30
N LEU A 27 -6.46 -4.35 1.39
CA LEU A 27 -7.70 -5.12 1.46
C LEU A 27 -8.92 -4.22 1.28
N MET A 28 -8.96 -3.07 1.96
CA MET A 28 -10.07 -2.11 1.86
C MET A 28 -10.28 -1.64 0.41
N VAL A 29 -9.25 -1.14 -0.27
CA VAL A 29 -9.39 -0.64 -1.65
C VAL A 29 -9.72 -1.75 -2.63
N THR A 30 -9.20 -2.96 -2.41
CA THR A 30 -9.53 -4.13 -3.23
C THR A 30 -10.99 -4.54 -3.04
N GLY A 31 -11.46 -4.62 -1.79
CA GLY A 31 -12.85 -4.92 -1.47
C GLY A 31 -13.81 -3.87 -2.01
N LEU A 32 -13.50 -2.59 -1.83
CA LEU A 32 -14.31 -1.46 -2.32
C LEU A 32 -14.49 -1.50 -3.84
N ARG A 33 -13.40 -1.79 -4.56
CA ARG A 33 -13.44 -1.97 -6.02
C ARG A 33 -14.25 -3.20 -6.41
N GLY A 34 -14.19 -4.27 -5.62
CA GLY A 34 -15.02 -5.46 -5.81
C GLY A 34 -16.52 -5.13 -5.70
N VAL A 35 -16.90 -4.41 -4.65
CA VAL A 35 -18.30 -3.98 -4.44
C VAL A 35 -18.77 -3.05 -5.57
N ALA A 36 -17.98 -2.04 -5.94
CA ALA A 36 -18.32 -1.13 -7.03
C ALA A 36 -18.46 -1.87 -8.38
N SER A 37 -17.59 -2.85 -8.64
CA SER A 37 -17.67 -3.69 -9.84
C SER A 37 -18.94 -4.55 -9.85
N ALA A 38 -19.40 -5.04 -8.69
CA ALA A 38 -20.66 -5.78 -8.60
C ALA A 38 -21.88 -4.91 -8.89
N ALA A 39 -21.79 -3.60 -8.60
CA ALA A 39 -22.80 -2.59 -8.95
C ALA A 39 -22.68 -2.06 -10.40
N GLY A 40 -21.79 -2.63 -11.23
CA GLY A 40 -21.57 -2.19 -12.62
C GLY A 40 -20.73 -0.91 -12.76
N ILE A 41 -20.18 -0.38 -11.67
CA ILE A 41 -19.42 0.87 -11.65
C ILE A 41 -17.93 0.57 -11.68
N VAL A 42 -17.30 0.86 -12.82
CA VAL A 42 -15.86 0.64 -13.01
C VAL A 42 -15.08 1.81 -12.41
N VAL A 43 -14.65 1.65 -11.16
CA VAL A 43 -13.75 2.62 -10.52
C VAL A 43 -12.32 2.40 -11.01
N ALA A 44 -11.88 3.25 -11.95
CA ALA A 44 -10.52 3.22 -12.48
C ALA A 44 -9.47 3.38 -11.38
N ALA A 45 -8.32 2.71 -11.56
CA ALA A 45 -7.19 2.83 -10.66
C ALA A 45 -6.64 4.27 -10.68
N SER A 46 -6.65 4.97 -9.54
CA SER A 46 -6.04 6.30 -9.46
C SER A 46 -4.51 6.19 -9.64
N GLY A 47 -3.89 7.18 -10.32
CA GLY A 47 -2.44 7.19 -10.56
C GLY A 47 -1.61 7.09 -9.28
N LEU A 48 -2.14 7.58 -8.16
CA LEU A 48 -1.55 7.44 -6.83
C LEU A 48 -1.38 5.99 -6.39
N GLY A 49 -2.33 5.11 -6.75
CA GLY A 49 -2.22 3.68 -6.48
C GLY A 49 -1.05 3.02 -7.23
N LYS A 50 -0.74 3.50 -8.44
CA LYS A 50 0.38 3.00 -9.25
C LYS A 50 1.73 3.40 -8.65
N ILE A 51 1.87 4.67 -8.26
CA ILE A 51 3.09 5.20 -7.64
C ILE A 51 3.35 4.52 -6.29
N LYS A 52 2.31 4.37 -5.46
CA LYS A 52 2.38 3.64 -4.19
C LYS A 52 3.04 2.26 -4.40
N SER A 53 2.52 1.47 -5.33
CA SER A 53 3.00 0.10 -5.55
C SER A 53 4.47 0.08 -5.98
N ILE A 54 4.90 1.00 -6.83
CA ILE A 54 6.31 1.12 -7.25
C ILE A 54 7.20 1.39 -6.03
N VAL A 55 6.86 2.41 -5.24
CA VAL A 55 7.60 2.80 -4.03
C VAL A 55 7.68 1.63 -3.04
N GLN A 56 6.58 0.90 -2.90
CA GLN A 56 6.49 -0.23 -1.98
C GLN A 56 7.30 -1.45 -2.44
N TYR A 57 7.32 -1.74 -3.74
CA TYR A 57 8.17 -2.81 -4.28
C TYR A 57 9.65 -2.48 -4.12
N ILE A 58 10.05 -1.23 -4.32
CA ILE A 58 11.41 -0.76 -4.05
C ILE A 58 11.74 -0.96 -2.56
N ALA A 59 10.86 -0.49 -1.66
CA ALA A 59 11.03 -0.65 -0.22
C ALA A 59 11.26 -2.13 0.18
N LEU A 60 10.37 -3.02 -0.26
CA LEU A 60 10.45 -4.45 0.04
C LEU A 60 11.70 -5.08 -0.57
N GLY A 61 12.04 -4.73 -1.81
CA GLY A 61 13.26 -5.20 -2.45
C GLY A 61 14.49 -4.85 -1.63
N THR A 62 14.61 -3.59 -1.19
CA THR A 62 15.72 -3.11 -0.35
C THR A 62 15.73 -3.77 1.04
N LEU A 63 14.57 -3.98 1.66
CA LEU A 63 14.43 -4.61 2.99
C LEU A 63 14.75 -6.10 2.99
N ILE A 64 14.42 -6.82 1.92
CA ILE A 64 14.68 -8.26 1.77
C ILE A 64 16.12 -8.50 1.34
N PHE A 65 16.74 -7.58 0.60
CA PHE A 65 18.07 -7.79 0.06
C PHE A 65 19.12 -7.94 1.18
N PRO A 66 19.96 -8.99 1.16
CA PRO A 66 20.93 -9.19 2.22
C PRO A 66 21.99 -8.08 2.19
N ALA A 67 22.06 -7.28 3.25
CA ALA A 67 23.03 -6.18 3.36
C ALA A 67 24.49 -6.66 3.23
N ARG A 68 24.78 -7.91 3.61
CA ARG A 68 26.11 -8.53 3.46
C ARG A 68 26.57 -8.73 2.01
N LEU A 69 25.64 -8.80 1.05
CA LEU A 69 26.00 -8.98 -0.37
C LEU A 69 26.29 -7.65 -1.09
N VAL A 70 25.98 -6.49 -0.48
CA VAL A 70 26.24 -5.16 -1.06
C VAL A 70 26.99 -4.28 -0.07
N PRO A 71 28.30 -4.53 0.16
CA PRO A 71 29.11 -3.73 1.09
C PRO A 71 29.26 -2.26 0.67
N PHE A 72 28.94 -1.90 -0.58
CA PHE A 72 29.07 -0.54 -1.12
C PHE A 72 27.89 0.39 -0.80
N ILE A 73 26.74 -0.12 -0.34
CA ILE A 73 25.60 0.72 0.04
C ILE A 73 25.48 0.71 1.56
N PRO A 74 26.01 1.73 2.26
CA PRO A 74 25.78 1.86 3.69
C PRO A 74 24.28 2.07 3.96
N HIS A 75 23.77 1.45 5.03
CA HIS A 75 22.43 1.74 5.59
C HIS A 75 21.24 1.33 4.70
N LEU A 76 21.37 0.25 3.93
CA LEU A 76 20.30 -0.36 3.12
C LEU A 76 18.96 -0.48 3.87
N HIS A 77 19.01 -0.94 5.13
CA HIS A 77 17.83 -1.13 5.96
C HIS A 77 17.06 0.18 6.22
N THR A 78 17.78 1.25 6.58
CA THR A 78 17.21 2.59 6.81
C THR A 78 16.56 3.15 5.55
N ILE A 79 17.20 2.96 4.39
CA ILE A 79 16.67 3.37 3.08
C ILE A 79 15.38 2.61 2.77
N GLY A 80 15.38 1.28 2.94
CA GLY A 80 14.20 0.44 2.73
C GLY A 80 13.03 0.83 3.63
N LEU A 81 13.30 1.12 4.91
CA LEU A 81 12.30 1.65 5.84
C LEU A 81 11.78 3.02 5.39
N ALA A 82 12.64 3.95 4.98
CA ALA A 82 12.23 5.27 4.51
C ALA A 82 11.27 5.18 3.31
N PHE A 83 11.58 4.32 2.33
CA PHE A 83 10.67 4.05 1.22
C PHE A 83 9.36 3.40 1.69
N LEU A 84 9.41 2.54 2.71
CA LEU A 84 8.21 1.91 3.26
C LEU A 84 7.30 2.92 3.98
N TYR A 85 7.87 3.88 4.70
CA TYR A 85 7.14 5.02 5.27
C TYR A 85 6.56 5.94 4.18
N LEU A 86 7.31 6.19 3.10
CA LEU A 86 6.79 6.92 1.96
C LEU A 86 5.61 6.18 1.31
N ALA A 87 5.71 4.85 1.15
CA ALA A 87 4.63 4.01 0.67
C ALA A 87 3.41 4.07 1.60
N LEU A 88 3.60 4.13 2.93
CA LEU A 88 2.51 4.31 3.90
C LEU A 88 1.77 5.63 3.68
N VAL A 89 2.50 6.75 3.56
CA VAL A 89 1.89 8.07 3.32
C VAL A 89 1.07 8.06 2.04
N LEU A 90 1.64 7.54 0.95
CA LEU A 90 0.93 7.39 -0.32
C LEU A 90 -0.30 6.48 -0.17
N THR A 91 -0.19 5.42 0.63
CA THR A 91 -1.27 4.47 0.92
C THR A 91 -2.44 5.15 1.61
N ILE A 92 -2.18 5.98 2.62
CA ILE A 92 -3.22 6.73 3.34
C ILE A 92 -3.88 7.74 2.41
N TRP A 93 -3.09 8.55 1.68
CA TRP A 93 -3.63 9.58 0.79
C TRP A 93 -4.57 9.01 -0.26
N SER A 94 -4.14 7.94 -0.92
CA SER A 94 -4.96 7.27 -1.93
C SER A 94 -6.14 6.52 -1.32
N GLY A 95 -6.04 6.03 -0.08
CA GLY A 95 -7.19 5.49 0.65
C GLY A 95 -8.29 6.55 0.84
N LEU A 96 -7.91 7.77 1.21
CA LEU A 96 -8.83 8.90 1.34
C LEU A 96 -9.46 9.29 -0.01
N ASP A 97 -8.67 9.44 -1.08
CA ASP A 97 -9.18 9.76 -2.43
C ASP A 97 -10.22 8.73 -2.90
N TYR A 98 -9.99 7.44 -2.64
CA TYR A 98 -10.96 6.39 -2.95
C TYR A 98 -12.24 6.52 -2.14
N PHE A 99 -12.14 6.79 -0.85
CA PHE A 99 -13.30 6.95 0.03
C PHE A 99 -14.20 8.12 -0.42
N TYR A 100 -13.60 9.25 -0.83
CA TYR A 100 -14.33 10.38 -1.36
C TYR A 100 -15.04 10.09 -2.69
N LYS A 101 -14.37 9.38 -3.61
CA LYS A 101 -14.98 9.01 -4.90
C LYS A 101 -16.12 8.03 -4.74
N LEU A 102 -15.97 7.05 -3.86
CA LEU A 102 -17.02 6.08 -3.61
C LEU A 102 -18.22 6.68 -2.87
N ARG A 103 -17.99 7.64 -1.97
CA ARG A 103 -19.07 8.36 -1.29
C ARG A 103 -20.04 9.00 -2.28
N ARG A 104 -19.54 9.60 -3.38
CA ARG A 104 -20.43 10.13 -4.43
C ARG A 104 -21.27 9.03 -5.05
N VAL A 105 -20.64 7.91 -5.39
CA VAL A 105 -21.31 6.77 -6.03
C VAL A 105 -22.46 6.21 -5.19
N PHE A 106 -22.29 6.06 -3.88
CA PHE A 106 -23.36 5.53 -3.01
C PHE A 106 -24.40 6.58 -2.61
N LEU A 107 -24.01 7.85 -2.43
CA LEU A 107 -24.97 8.89 -2.05
C LEU A 107 -25.85 9.35 -3.22
N ASP A 108 -25.34 9.30 -4.44
CA ASP A 108 -26.13 9.64 -5.64
C ASP A 108 -27.06 8.47 -6.04
N ALA A 109 -26.77 7.23 -5.60
CA ALA A 109 -27.59 6.04 -5.88
C ALA A 109 -28.88 5.93 -5.03
N ASP A 110 -28.95 6.63 -3.89
CA ASP A 110 -30.17 6.71 -3.06
C ASP A 110 -31.09 7.89 -3.47
N ALA A 111 -30.70 8.67 -4.49
CA ALA A 111 -31.42 9.87 -4.94
C ALA A 111 -32.37 9.65 -6.14
N ASP A 112 -32.43 8.43 -6.68
CA ASP A 112 -33.33 7.99 -7.76
C ASP A 112 -34.30 6.90 -7.25
#